data_AF-A0A419E6J1-F1
#
_entry.id   AF-A0A419E6J1-F1
#
_cell.length_a   1.000
_cell.length_b   1.000
_cell.length_c   1.000
_cell.angle_alpha   90.00
_cell.angle_beta   90.00
_cell.angle_gamma   90.00
#
_symmetry.space_group_name_H-M   'P 1'
#
loop_
_entity.id
_entity.type
_entity.pdbx_description
1 polymer ?
#
loop_
_entity_poly.entity_id
_entity_poly.type
_entity_poly.pdbx_seq_one_letter_code
_entity_poly.pdbx_strand_id
1 'polypeptide(L)'
;MPDLSASLHKQDLGHLRIIAEFWGLELESTDAEAALEELCASLLDLEAVSETLEILPADARSALDALVDAGGRIEWAIFARKYGEVREMGAGKR
;
A
#
# COMPACT_ATOMS: atom_id res chain seq x y z
N MET A 1 0.37 9.41 11.87
CA MET A 1 0.46 9.67 10.42
C MET A 1 -0.86 10.25 9.97
N PRO A 2 -0.92 11.04 8.88
CA PRO A 2 -2.19 11.19 8.17
C PRO A 2 -2.72 9.79 7.82
N ASP A 3 -4.05 9.62 7.83
CA ASP A 3 -4.64 8.38 7.34
C ASP A 3 -4.48 8.26 5.81
N LEU A 4 -4.93 7.13 5.25
CA LEU A 4 -4.78 6.84 3.83
C LEU A 4 -5.46 7.91 2.96
N SER A 5 -6.67 8.33 3.32
CA SER A 5 -7.42 9.36 2.60
C SER A 5 -6.68 10.69 2.64
N ALA A 6 -6.24 11.15 3.80
CA ALA A 6 -5.47 12.38 3.96
C ALA A 6 -4.13 12.36 3.22
N SER A 7 -3.52 11.19 3.05
CA SER A 7 -2.27 11.01 2.31
C SER A 7 -2.46 11.10 0.79
N LEU A 8 -3.64 10.69 0.30
CA LEU A 8 -3.96 10.61 -1.13
C LEU A 8 -4.87 11.76 -1.62
N HIS A 9 -5.42 12.58 -0.72
CA HIS A 9 -6.42 13.62 -1.02
C HIS A 9 -6.05 14.62 -2.12
N LYS A 10 -4.75 14.85 -2.38
CA LYS A 10 -4.27 15.82 -3.39
C LYS A 10 -3.90 15.17 -4.72
N GLN A 11 -4.08 13.85 -4.86
CA GLN A 11 -3.75 13.13 -6.09
C GLN A 11 -4.88 13.25 -7.11
N ASP A 12 -4.53 13.29 -8.39
CA ASP A 12 -5.52 13.27 -9.46
C ASP A 12 -6.07 11.86 -9.73
N LEU A 13 -7.16 11.79 -10.49
CA LEU A 13 -7.82 10.53 -10.85
C LEU A 13 -6.88 9.54 -11.55
N GLY A 14 -5.95 10.01 -12.39
CA GLY A 14 -4.99 9.17 -13.08
C GLY A 14 -4.02 8.51 -12.10
N HIS A 15 -3.52 9.27 -11.13
CA HIS A 15 -2.68 8.76 -10.06
C HIS A 15 -3.41 7.72 -9.19
N LEU A 16 -4.67 7.99 -8.81
CA LEU A 16 -5.48 7.06 -8.04
C LEU A 16 -5.73 5.75 -8.79
N ARG A 17 -5.99 5.82 -10.11
CA ARG A 17 -6.12 4.65 -10.98
C ARG A 17 -4.83 3.83 -11.08
N ILE A 18 -3.67 4.48 -11.15
CA ILE A 18 -2.38 3.80 -11.14
C ILE A 18 -2.18 3.03 -9.83
N ILE A 19 -2.52 3.64 -8.69
CA ILE A 19 -2.46 2.94 -7.40
C ILE A 19 -3.42 1.73 -7.42
N ALA A 20 -4.67 1.91 -7.84
CA ALA A 20 -5.63 0.82 -7.93
C ALA A 20 -5.11 -0.35 -8.79
N GLU A 21 -4.56 -0.06 -9.97
CA GLU A 21 -4.00 -1.06 -10.88
C GLU A 21 -2.84 -1.85 -10.22
N PHE A 22 -1.98 -1.20 -9.44
CA PHE A 22 -0.92 -1.89 -8.69
C PHE A 22 -1.46 -2.86 -7.64
N TRP A 23 -2.64 -2.61 -7.12
CA TRP A 23 -3.35 -3.48 -6.19
C TRP A 23 -4.32 -4.44 -6.89
N GLY A 24 -4.35 -4.46 -8.22
CA GLY A 24 -5.26 -5.30 -9.00
C GLY A 24 -6.73 -4.87 -8.91
N LEU A 25 -6.98 -3.61 -8.54
CA LEU A 25 -8.31 -3.02 -8.40
C LEU A 25 -8.66 -2.20 -9.65
N GLU A 26 -9.92 -2.23 -10.04
CA GLU A 26 -10.47 -1.35 -11.08
C GLU A 26 -11.47 -0.39 -10.44
N LEU A 27 -11.22 0.91 -10.57
CA LEU A 27 -12.12 1.96 -10.04
C LEU A 27 -13.20 2.28 -11.05
N GLU A 28 -14.46 2.28 -10.61
CA GLU A 28 -15.62 2.69 -11.42
C GLU A 28 -15.83 4.21 -11.41
N SER A 29 -15.33 4.90 -10.38
CA SER A 29 -15.49 6.34 -10.21
C SER A 29 -14.90 7.15 -11.37
N THR A 30 -15.59 8.24 -11.72
CA THR A 30 -15.23 9.11 -12.85
C THR A 30 -14.62 10.46 -12.44
N ASP A 31 -14.56 10.76 -11.15
CA ASP A 31 -13.90 11.93 -10.57
C ASP A 31 -12.94 11.52 -9.43
N ALA A 32 -12.03 12.43 -9.08
CA ALA A 32 -10.95 12.14 -8.14
C ALA A 32 -11.41 11.98 -6.68
N GLU A 33 -12.50 12.63 -6.27
CA GLU A 33 -13.01 12.56 -4.90
C GLU A 33 -13.69 11.20 -4.68
N ALA A 34 -14.58 10.80 -5.59
CA ALA A 34 -15.22 9.49 -5.56
C ALA A 34 -14.18 8.36 -5.69
N ALA A 35 -13.20 8.50 -6.59
CA ALA A 35 -12.14 7.51 -6.76
C ALA A 35 -11.26 7.36 -5.52
N LEU A 36 -11.02 8.45 -4.77
CA LEU A 36 -10.27 8.41 -3.51
C LEU A 36 -11.04 7.61 -2.46
N GLU A 37 -12.34 7.88 -2.32
CA GLU A 37 -13.20 7.15 -1.38
C GLU A 37 -13.28 5.67 -1.72
N GLU A 38 -13.52 5.34 -3.00
CA GLU A 38 -13.58 3.97 -3.51
C GLU A 38 -12.27 3.22 -3.30
N LEU A 39 -11.13 3.85 -3.61
CA LEU A 39 -9.81 3.27 -3.42
C LEU A 39 -9.52 3.06 -1.92
N CYS A 40 -9.81 4.03 -1.07
CA CYS A 40 -9.60 3.90 0.37
C CYS A 40 -10.47 2.78 0.96
N ALA A 41 -11.74 2.68 0.56
CA ALA A 41 -12.63 1.61 1.00
C ALA A 41 -12.09 0.23 0.57
N SER A 42 -11.63 0.11 -0.67
CA SER A 42 -11.08 -1.14 -1.21
C SER A 42 -9.76 -1.55 -0.54
N LEU A 43 -8.84 -0.62 -0.32
CA LEU A 43 -7.55 -0.89 0.32
C LEU A 43 -7.63 -1.15 1.83
N LEU A 44 -8.71 -0.70 2.47
CA LEU A 44 -8.98 -0.93 3.89
C LEU A 44 -9.95 -2.10 4.12
N ASP A 45 -10.35 -2.81 3.06
CA ASP A 45 -11.14 -4.01 3.19
C ASP A 45 -10.33 -5.12 3.89
N LEU A 46 -10.86 -5.58 5.01
CA LEU A 46 -10.14 -6.50 5.89
C LEU A 46 -9.92 -7.86 5.24
N GLU A 47 -10.86 -8.32 4.41
CA GLU A 47 -10.77 -9.59 3.71
C GLU A 47 -9.64 -9.53 2.68
N ALA A 48 -9.64 -8.54 1.79
CA ALA A 48 -8.58 -8.33 0.81
C ALA A 48 -7.17 -8.17 1.44
N VAL A 49 -7.09 -7.43 2.55
CA VAL A 49 -5.84 -7.28 3.30
C VAL A 49 -5.39 -8.62 3.87
N SER A 50 -6.30 -9.41 4.45
CA SER A 50 -5.97 -10.71 5.03
C SER A 50 -5.44 -11.70 3.99
N GLU A 51 -6.06 -11.78 2.82
CA GLU A 51 -5.61 -12.65 1.73
C GLU A 51 -4.21 -12.27 1.25
N THR A 52 -3.96 -10.98 1.06
CA THR A 52 -2.63 -10.45 0.67
C THR A 52 -1.57 -10.79 1.72
N LEU A 53 -1.97 -10.73 2.99
CA LEU A 53 -1.13 -11.03 4.13
C LEU A 53 -0.82 -12.53 4.31
N GLU A 54 -1.69 -13.41 3.84
CA GLU A 54 -1.52 -14.87 3.87
C GLU A 54 -0.58 -15.40 2.79
N ILE A 55 -0.58 -14.77 1.60
CA ILE A 55 0.33 -15.15 0.50
C ILE A 55 1.75 -14.62 0.67
N LEU A 56 1.96 -13.73 1.64
CA LEU A 56 3.24 -13.07 1.87
C LEU A 56 4.26 -14.07 2.46
N PRO A 57 5.51 -14.10 1.97
CA PRO A 57 6.55 -14.91 2.59
C PRO A 57 6.76 -14.54 4.06
N ALA A 58 7.11 -15.53 4.89
CA ALA A 58 7.24 -15.35 6.35
C ALA A 58 8.17 -14.19 6.74
N ASP A 59 9.29 -14.00 6.03
CA ASP A 59 10.24 -12.91 6.30
C ASP A 59 9.64 -11.53 6.01
N ALA A 60 8.87 -11.41 4.92
CA ALA A 60 8.18 -10.17 4.58
C ALA A 60 7.02 -9.88 5.54
N ARG A 61 6.33 -10.93 6.04
CA ARG A 61 5.32 -10.78 7.09
C ARG A 61 5.92 -10.29 8.39
N SER A 62 7.04 -10.88 8.82
CA SER A 62 7.79 -10.45 10.01
C SER A 62 8.29 -9.00 9.90
N ALA A 63 8.68 -8.57 8.70
CA ALA A 63 9.06 -7.17 8.44
C ALA A 63 7.88 -6.21 8.62
N LEU A 64 6.69 -6.59 8.12
CA LEU A 64 5.48 -5.80 8.24
C LEU A 64 4.98 -5.74 9.70
N ASP A 65 4.97 -6.86 10.41
CA ASP A 65 4.56 -6.92 11.82
C ASP A 65 5.46 -6.01 12.67
N ALA A 66 6.79 -6.03 12.44
CA ALA A 66 7.71 -5.14 13.13
C ALA A 66 7.50 -3.65 12.79
N LEU A 67 7.09 -3.33 11.56
CA LEU A 67 6.74 -1.98 11.17
C LEU A 67 5.47 -1.51 11.91
N VAL A 68 4.47 -2.37 12.05
CA VAL A 68 3.25 -2.12 12.83
C VAL A 68 3.57 -1.90 14.31
N ASP A 69 4.38 -2.78 14.91
CA ASP A 69 4.83 -2.67 16.30
C ASP A 69 5.60 -1.37 16.59
N ALA A 70 6.33 -0.85 15.59
CA ALA A 70 7.04 0.41 15.66
C ALA A 70 6.14 1.65 15.43
N GLY A 71 4.81 1.49 15.39
CA GLY A 71 3.86 2.58 15.13
C GLY A 71 3.80 2.98 13.65
N GLY A 72 4.08 2.04 12.75
CA GLY A 72 4.03 2.21 11.30
C GLY A 72 5.26 2.90 10.70
N ARG A 73 6.36 3.07 11.46
CA ARG A 73 7.56 3.77 10.99
C ARG A 73 8.84 3.15 11.55
N ILE A 74 9.79 2.87 10.66
CA ILE A 74 11.16 2.47 10.99
C ILE A 74 12.10 3.26 10.07
N GLU A 75 13.27 3.67 10.56
CA GLU A 75 14.28 4.30 9.70
C GLU A 75 14.72 3.36 8.58
N TRP A 76 14.78 3.87 7.34
CA TRP A 76 15.11 3.08 6.15
C TRP A 76 16.37 2.21 6.33
N ALA A 77 17.45 2.81 6.85
CA ALA A 77 18.71 2.09 7.06
C ALA A 77 18.59 0.96 8.09
N ILE A 78 17.74 1.11 9.11
CA ILE A 78 17.48 0.07 10.12
C ILE A 78 16.64 -1.05 9.51
N PHE A 79 15.58 -0.68 8.79
CA PHE A 79 14.70 -1.64 8.12
C PHE A 79 15.47 -2.48 7.10
N ALA A 80 16.20 -1.83 6.19
CA ALA A 80 16.93 -2.48 5.11
C ALA A 80 18.02 -3.45 5.62
N ARG A 81 18.70 -3.09 6.71
CA ARG A 81 19.70 -3.98 7.34
C ARG A 81 19.08 -5.25 7.93
N LYS A 82 17.85 -5.19 8.42
CA LYS A 82 17.19 -6.29 9.12
C LYS A 82 16.34 -7.16 8.19
N TYR A 83 15.67 -6.55 7.21
CA TYR A 83 14.67 -7.22 6.37
C TYR A 83 15.03 -7.21 4.88
N GLY A 84 16.16 -6.60 4.51
CA GLY A 84 16.58 -6.44 3.12
C GLY A 84 16.06 -5.14 2.50
N GLU A 85 16.63 -4.79 1.34
CA GLU A 85 16.25 -3.57 0.62
C GLU A 85 14.78 -3.62 0.18
N VAL A 86 14.04 -2.54 0.44
CA VAL A 86 12.71 -2.35 -0.14
C VAL A 86 12.90 -1.99 -1.61
N ARG A 87 12.31 -2.80 -2.50
CA ARG A 87 12.39 -2.51 -3.94
C ARG A 87 11.72 -1.18 -4.23
N GLU A 88 12.40 -0.33 -5.00
CA GLU A 88 11.75 0.84 -5.59
C GLU A 88 10.60 0.36 -6.49
N MET A 89 9.41 0.95 -6.31
CA MET A 89 8.23 0.64 -7.12
C MET A 89 8.50 0.98 -8.60
N GLY A 90 8.25 0.02 -9.49
CA GLY A 90 8.44 0.16 -10.93
C GLY A 90 8.52 -1.19 -11.63
N ALA A 91 8.43 -1.20 -12.96
CA ALA A 91 8.47 -2.43 -13.76
C ALA A 91 9.68 -3.28 -13.35
N GLY A 92 9.42 -4.40 -12.68
CA GLY A 92 10.45 -5.38 -12.38
C GLY A 92 11.14 -5.74 -13.69
N LYS A 93 12.45 -5.51 -13.77
CA LYS A 93 13.29 -5.88 -14.92
C LYS A 93 12.84 -7.24 -15.46
N ARG A 94 12.28 -7.24 -16.66
CA ARG A 94 12.27 -8.39 -17.58
C ARG A 94 13.24 -8.08 -18.69
#